data_AF-A0A3L7PKB3-F1
#
_entry.id   AF-A0A3L7PKB3-F1
#
_cell.length_a   1.000
_cell.length_b   1.000
_cell.length_c   1.000
_cell.angle_alpha   90.00
_cell.angle_beta   90.00
_cell.angle_gamma   90.00
#
_symmetry.space_group_name_H-M   'P 1'
#
loop_
_entity.id
_entity.type
_entity.pdbx_description
1 polymer ?
#
loop_
_entity_poly.entity_id
_entity_poly.type
_entity_poly.pdbx_seq_one_letter_code
_entity_poly.pdbx_strand_id
1 'polypeptide(L)'
;FTAPLLEALATFGGRRSRTARAVARDRATVGDPDLLDRDLHDAAAGVAIIRTGWDRRSVRLMIDYRHPVPRLEIAVGDRLLVDGPWQWEAWADGRALEPEAAWTVSCWESDRKATFLELTAPLGGGRQMERQVIVLPRDRIVLLADAVTSSGAAMPTELRYRGLVPLAPSLDAEPADDTREVRVSDTATRLMALPLGLPEWRTAGAGRLEAASGGLVLSQQGGGRLYAPLWLDFDAGRIGGPLTWRQLTVADTRLILPPHQAVGYRVQAGLEQWLVYRSLDTPRNRTLLGCNVSCEFLVGRVKNSGEVARTLEIQ
;
A
#
# COMPACT_ATOMS: atom_id res chain seq x y z
N PHE A 1 -1.24 -21.56 -7.28
CA PHE A 1 -0.51 -22.12 -8.44
C PHE A 1 -1.29 -23.32 -8.95
N THR A 2 -1.33 -23.52 -10.26
CA THR A 2 -1.95 -24.72 -10.83
C THR A 2 -1.04 -25.94 -10.61
N ALA A 3 -1.62 -27.13 -10.44
CA ALA A 3 -0.86 -28.36 -10.27
C ALA A 3 0.14 -28.63 -11.43
N PRO A 4 -0.24 -28.43 -12.71
CA PRO A 4 0.68 -28.63 -13.83
C PRO A 4 1.91 -27.73 -13.80
N LEU A 5 1.76 -26.47 -13.35
CA LEU A 5 2.89 -25.54 -13.24
C LEU A 5 3.85 -25.96 -12.11
N LEU A 6 3.33 -26.47 -11.00
CA LEU A 6 4.16 -26.99 -9.91
C LEU A 6 4.87 -28.28 -10.31
N GLU A 7 4.21 -29.15 -11.06
CA GLU A 7 4.82 -30.37 -11.62
C GLU A 7 5.95 -30.02 -12.59
N ALA A 8 5.71 -29.08 -13.52
CA ALA A 8 6.74 -28.58 -14.42
C ALA A 8 7.89 -27.92 -13.65
N LEU A 9 7.62 -27.10 -12.63
CA LEU A 9 8.67 -26.52 -11.79
C LEU A 9 9.46 -27.57 -11.00
N ALA A 10 8.81 -28.68 -10.62
CA ALA A 10 9.42 -29.78 -9.89
C ALA A 10 10.41 -30.59 -10.73
N THR A 11 10.28 -30.58 -12.07
CA THR A 11 11.26 -31.20 -12.99
C THR A 11 12.54 -30.37 -13.12
N PHE A 12 12.53 -29.09 -12.76
CA PHE A 12 13.75 -28.28 -12.71
C PHE A 12 14.50 -28.48 -11.40
N GLY A 13 15.79 -28.84 -11.46
CA GLY A 13 16.62 -29.00 -10.26
C GLY A 13 16.78 -27.74 -9.38
N GLY A 14 17.32 -27.92 -8.18
CA GLY A 14 17.71 -26.81 -7.29
C GLY A 14 16.54 -26.11 -6.59
N ARG A 15 16.63 -24.78 -6.44
CA ARG A 15 15.63 -23.95 -5.74
C ARG A 15 14.22 -24.05 -6.33
N ARG A 16 14.11 -24.28 -7.65
CA ARG A 16 12.82 -24.39 -8.35
C ARG A 16 12.03 -25.61 -7.88
N SER A 17 12.61 -26.81 -7.89
CA SER A 17 11.96 -28.02 -7.35
C SER A 17 11.69 -27.92 -5.86
N ARG A 18 12.60 -27.33 -5.07
CA ARG A 18 12.37 -27.10 -3.64
C ARG A 18 11.16 -26.18 -3.39
N THR A 19 11.07 -25.07 -4.11
CA THR A 19 9.93 -24.14 -4.05
C THR A 19 8.64 -24.83 -4.47
N ALA A 20 8.64 -25.54 -5.60
CA ALA A 20 7.46 -26.27 -6.07
C ALA A 20 6.94 -27.27 -5.02
N ARG A 21 7.86 -28.05 -4.40
CA ARG A 21 7.50 -28.98 -3.32
C ARG A 21 7.02 -28.28 -2.06
N ALA A 22 7.65 -27.17 -1.68
CA ALA A 22 7.29 -26.40 -0.49
C ALA A 22 5.89 -25.79 -0.63
N VAL A 23 5.58 -25.22 -1.80
CA VAL A 23 4.25 -24.70 -2.16
C VAL A 23 3.22 -25.84 -2.17
N ALA A 24 3.53 -26.97 -2.81
CA ALA A 24 2.60 -28.11 -2.88
C ALA A 24 2.24 -28.66 -1.48
N ARG A 25 3.21 -28.67 -0.56
CA ARG A 25 3.06 -29.18 0.81
C ARG A 25 2.61 -28.14 1.83
N ASP A 26 2.46 -26.87 1.44
CA ASP A 26 2.12 -25.77 2.36
C ASP A 26 3.13 -25.59 3.51
N ARG A 27 4.42 -25.84 3.22
CA ARG A 27 5.51 -25.79 4.20
C ARG A 27 6.50 -24.67 3.96
N ALA A 28 6.20 -23.78 3.03
CA ALA A 28 7.13 -22.75 2.63
C ALA A 28 7.15 -21.63 3.68
N THR A 29 8.31 -21.42 4.29
CA THR A 29 8.52 -20.36 5.27
C THR A 29 9.06 -19.11 4.60
N VAL A 30 8.68 -17.95 5.14
CA VAL A 30 9.15 -16.65 4.67
C VAL A 30 10.67 -16.52 4.90
N GLY A 31 11.41 -16.22 3.83
CA GLY A 31 12.85 -15.97 3.90
C GLY A 31 13.71 -17.25 3.97
N ASP A 32 13.16 -18.40 3.59
CA ASP A 32 13.95 -19.62 3.38
C ASP A 32 14.91 -19.43 2.19
N PRO A 33 16.24 -19.41 2.42
CA PRO A 33 17.24 -19.18 1.37
C PRO A 33 17.31 -20.31 0.35
N ASP A 34 16.66 -21.45 0.61
CA ASP A 34 16.57 -22.58 -0.30
C ASP A 34 15.41 -22.51 -1.29
N LEU A 35 14.53 -21.53 -1.16
CA LEU A 35 13.42 -21.29 -2.07
C LEU A 35 13.76 -20.15 -3.05
N LEU A 36 12.91 -19.98 -4.06
CA LEU A 36 12.97 -18.80 -4.92
C LEU A 36 12.65 -17.54 -4.11
N ASP A 37 13.25 -16.43 -4.52
CA ASP A 37 12.90 -15.13 -3.98
C ASP A 37 11.41 -14.90 -4.17
N ARG A 38 10.77 -14.41 -3.11
CA ARG A 38 9.31 -14.26 -3.09
C ARG A 38 8.86 -13.20 -4.11
N ASP A 39 9.72 -12.21 -4.32
CA ASP A 39 9.45 -10.97 -5.05
C ASP A 39 10.24 -10.99 -6.36
N LEU A 40 9.63 -10.46 -7.40
CA LEU A 40 10.20 -10.31 -8.71
C LEU A 40 9.87 -8.91 -9.20
N HIS A 41 10.87 -8.21 -9.72
CA HIS A 41 10.68 -6.96 -10.44
C HIS A 41 11.47 -7.01 -11.74
N ASP A 42 10.79 -6.67 -12.83
CA ASP A 42 11.40 -6.49 -14.14
C ASP A 42 10.96 -5.12 -14.67
N ALA A 43 11.88 -4.16 -14.62
CA ALA A 43 11.68 -2.80 -15.10
C ALA A 43 11.43 -2.75 -16.60
N ALA A 44 12.09 -3.61 -17.38
CA ALA A 44 11.97 -3.64 -18.84
C ALA A 44 10.63 -4.26 -19.26
N ALA A 45 10.19 -5.31 -18.56
CA ALA A 45 8.88 -5.91 -18.77
C ALA A 45 7.73 -5.11 -18.11
N GLY A 46 8.04 -4.06 -17.34
CA GLY A 46 7.05 -3.19 -16.71
C GLY A 46 6.16 -3.91 -15.69
N VAL A 47 6.72 -4.89 -14.97
CA VAL A 47 5.95 -5.74 -14.05
C VAL A 47 6.67 -5.95 -12.71
N ALA A 48 5.90 -6.04 -11.64
CA ALA A 48 6.38 -6.56 -10.36
C ALA A 48 5.39 -7.57 -9.78
N ILE A 49 5.92 -8.63 -9.15
CA ILE A 49 5.17 -9.61 -8.38
C ILE A 49 5.74 -9.58 -6.96
N ILE A 50 4.88 -9.32 -5.98
CA ILE A 50 5.26 -9.20 -4.57
C ILE A 50 4.47 -10.22 -3.75
N ARG A 51 5.10 -10.88 -2.79
CA ARG A 51 4.42 -11.90 -1.97
C ARG A 51 4.62 -11.69 -0.48
N THR A 52 3.68 -12.14 0.35
CA THR A 52 3.98 -12.30 1.78
C THR A 52 4.72 -13.61 2.06
N GLY A 53 4.64 -14.58 1.14
CA GLY A 53 5.27 -15.89 1.26
C GLY A 53 4.87 -16.83 0.12
N TRP A 54 5.00 -18.13 0.37
CA TRP A 54 4.75 -19.19 -0.62
C TRP A 54 3.66 -20.18 -0.17
N ASP A 55 3.15 -20.03 1.06
CA ASP A 55 2.06 -20.85 1.61
C ASP A 55 0.68 -20.40 1.05
N ARG A 56 -0.37 -21.18 1.33
CA ARG A 56 -1.73 -20.92 0.83
C ARG A 56 -2.39 -19.66 1.39
N ARG A 57 -1.90 -19.14 2.51
CA ARG A 57 -2.40 -17.91 3.15
C ARG A 57 -1.61 -16.69 2.69
N SER A 58 -0.61 -16.88 1.85
CA SER A 58 0.23 -15.80 1.36
C SER A 58 -0.53 -14.92 0.38
N VAL A 59 -0.44 -13.62 0.61
CA VAL A 59 -0.88 -12.59 -0.34
C VAL A 59 0.12 -12.57 -1.49
N ARG A 60 -0.37 -12.57 -2.72
CA ARG A 60 0.38 -12.28 -3.93
C ARG A 60 -0.20 -11.02 -4.53
N LEU A 61 0.62 -10.01 -4.74
CA LEU A 61 0.31 -8.82 -5.50
C LEU A 61 1.06 -8.89 -6.84
N MET A 62 0.40 -8.54 -7.94
CA MET A 62 1.06 -8.23 -9.20
C MET A 62 0.66 -6.82 -9.62
N ILE A 63 1.62 -6.05 -10.10
CA ILE A 63 1.38 -4.77 -10.75
C ILE A 63 2.02 -4.77 -12.13
N ASP A 64 1.23 -4.40 -13.13
CA ASP A 64 1.66 -4.18 -14.51
C ASP A 64 1.49 -2.69 -14.82
N TYR A 65 2.61 -2.00 -15.00
CA TYR A 65 2.68 -0.55 -15.19
C TYR A 65 3.12 -0.16 -16.60
N ARG A 66 3.01 -1.08 -17.56
CA ARG A 66 3.25 -0.78 -18.99
C ARG A 66 2.18 0.11 -19.60
N HIS A 67 1.00 0.12 -19.01
CA HIS A 67 -0.15 0.88 -19.49
C HIS A 67 -0.27 2.23 -18.76
N PRO A 68 -0.91 3.25 -19.39
CA PRO A 68 -1.14 4.54 -18.74
C PRO A 68 -1.88 4.44 -17.39
N VAL A 69 -2.77 3.44 -17.28
CA VAL A 69 -3.41 3.06 -16.02
C VAL A 69 -2.86 1.69 -15.61
N PRO A 70 -2.01 1.61 -14.56
CA PRO A 70 -1.44 0.35 -14.12
C PRO A 70 -2.53 -0.67 -13.74
N ARG A 71 -2.33 -1.94 -14.11
CA ARG A 71 -3.19 -3.04 -13.69
C ARG A 71 -2.69 -3.60 -12.36
N LEU A 72 -3.60 -3.86 -11.44
CA LEU A 72 -3.33 -4.45 -10.13
C LEU A 72 -4.06 -5.79 -10.01
N GLU A 73 -3.33 -6.81 -9.59
CA GLU A 73 -3.88 -8.10 -9.17
C GLU A 73 -3.48 -8.33 -7.70
N ILE A 74 -4.42 -8.72 -6.85
CA ILE A 74 -4.11 -9.23 -5.50
C ILE A 74 -4.87 -10.52 -5.27
N ALA A 75 -4.17 -11.56 -4.86
CA ALA A 75 -4.73 -12.88 -4.59
C ALA A 75 -4.21 -13.47 -3.28
N VAL A 76 -5.02 -14.29 -2.63
CA VAL A 76 -4.60 -15.13 -1.49
C VAL A 76 -4.85 -16.58 -1.87
N GLY A 77 -3.77 -17.37 -1.97
CA GLY A 77 -3.86 -18.74 -2.49
C GLY A 77 -4.34 -18.78 -3.95
N ASP A 78 -5.48 -19.41 -4.19
CA ASP A 78 -6.19 -19.49 -5.48
C ASP A 78 -7.30 -18.46 -5.63
N ARG A 79 -7.56 -17.66 -4.58
CA ARG A 79 -8.64 -16.67 -4.56
C ARG A 79 -8.14 -15.32 -5.04
N LEU A 80 -8.71 -14.85 -6.14
CA LEU A 80 -8.52 -13.51 -6.66
C LEU A 80 -9.36 -12.52 -5.85
N LEU A 81 -8.74 -11.44 -5.36
CA LEU A 81 -9.41 -10.43 -4.52
C LEU A 81 -9.46 -9.07 -5.19
N VAL A 82 -8.39 -8.69 -5.88
CA VAL A 82 -8.31 -7.47 -6.67
C VAL A 82 -7.89 -7.86 -8.08
N ASP A 83 -8.58 -7.36 -9.09
CA ASP A 83 -8.18 -7.53 -10.49
C ASP A 83 -8.73 -6.40 -11.36
N GLY A 84 -7.81 -5.69 -12.01
CA GLY A 84 -8.17 -4.71 -13.03
C GLY A 84 -7.32 -3.46 -12.99
N PRO A 85 -7.73 -2.40 -13.70
CA PRO A 85 -7.02 -1.13 -13.68
C PRO A 85 -7.12 -0.48 -12.30
N TRP A 86 -5.97 -0.16 -11.69
CA TRP A 86 -5.92 0.67 -10.50
C TRP A 86 -6.01 2.14 -10.94
N GLN A 87 -7.26 2.60 -11.09
CA GLN A 87 -7.58 3.90 -11.65
C GLN A 87 -7.29 5.02 -10.66
N TRP A 88 -6.97 6.18 -11.21
CA TRP A 88 -6.79 7.42 -10.46
C TRP A 88 -7.29 8.60 -11.30
N GLU A 89 -7.75 9.62 -10.61
CA GLU A 89 -8.10 10.94 -11.15
C GLU A 89 -7.62 11.97 -10.14
N ALA A 90 -7.08 13.08 -10.62
CA ALA A 90 -6.66 14.18 -9.76
C ALA A 90 -6.97 15.54 -10.40
N TRP A 91 -7.21 16.54 -9.55
CA TRP A 91 -7.45 17.91 -9.96
C TRP A 91 -6.61 18.87 -9.11
N ALA A 92 -6.06 19.90 -9.75
CA ALA A 92 -5.40 21.02 -9.10
C ALA A 92 -6.13 22.33 -9.45
N ASP A 93 -6.60 23.06 -8.44
CA ASP A 93 -7.30 24.33 -8.59
C ASP A 93 -8.43 24.26 -9.65
N GLY A 94 -9.22 23.18 -9.57
CA GLY A 94 -10.34 22.90 -10.48
C GLY A 94 -9.97 22.28 -11.84
N ARG A 95 -8.69 22.19 -12.21
CA ARG A 95 -8.23 21.61 -13.49
C ARG A 95 -7.80 20.15 -13.32
N ALA A 96 -8.23 19.28 -14.23
CA ALA A 96 -7.79 17.88 -14.25
C ALA A 96 -6.28 17.79 -14.49
N LEU A 97 -5.64 16.85 -13.82
CA LEU A 97 -4.24 16.50 -14.02
C LEU A 97 -4.15 15.24 -14.87
N GLU A 98 -3.36 15.32 -15.94
CA GLU A 98 -3.11 14.20 -16.85
C GLU A 98 -1.62 13.84 -16.82
N PRO A 99 -1.27 12.55 -16.99
CA PRO A 99 0.11 12.12 -17.12
C PRO A 99 0.74 12.63 -18.42
N GLU A 100 1.93 13.21 -18.33
CA GLU A 100 2.71 13.69 -19.49
C GLU A 100 3.64 12.62 -20.07
N ALA A 101 3.91 11.55 -19.32
CA ALA A 101 4.70 10.42 -19.76
C ALA A 101 4.24 9.11 -19.10
N ALA A 102 4.81 7.99 -19.57
CA ALA A 102 4.58 6.68 -18.99
C ALA A 102 5.11 6.57 -17.55
N TRP A 103 4.57 5.61 -16.81
CA TRP A 103 5.06 5.28 -15.48
C TRP A 103 6.48 4.72 -15.53
N THR A 104 7.32 5.17 -14.60
CA THR A 104 8.67 4.65 -14.40
C THR A 104 8.87 4.23 -12.96
N VAL A 105 9.79 3.30 -12.71
CA VAL A 105 10.14 2.89 -11.35
C VAL A 105 11.15 3.89 -10.79
N SER A 106 10.80 4.58 -9.71
CA SER A 106 11.72 5.44 -8.96
C SER A 106 12.48 4.66 -7.88
N CYS A 107 11.85 3.66 -7.28
CA CYS A 107 12.44 2.88 -6.20
C CYS A 107 11.90 1.44 -6.17
N TRP A 108 12.79 0.47 -5.94
CA TRP A 108 12.46 -0.92 -5.63
C TRP A 108 13.39 -1.41 -4.53
N GLU A 109 12.83 -1.70 -3.36
CA GLU A 109 13.56 -2.24 -2.21
C GLU A 109 12.82 -3.46 -1.68
N SER A 110 13.54 -4.58 -1.51
CA SER A 110 12.92 -5.85 -1.17
C SER A 110 13.83 -6.66 -0.27
N ASP A 111 13.38 -6.96 0.94
CA ASP A 111 14.11 -7.79 1.89
C ASP A 111 13.21 -8.80 2.59
N ARG A 112 13.71 -9.44 3.65
CA ARG A 112 12.94 -10.43 4.42
C ARG A 112 11.77 -9.81 5.21
N LYS A 113 11.84 -8.53 5.55
CA LYS A 113 10.91 -7.80 6.43
C LYS A 113 9.82 -7.06 5.66
N ALA A 114 10.13 -6.52 4.49
CA ALA A 114 9.19 -5.75 3.68
C ALA A 114 9.64 -5.66 2.21
N THR A 115 8.71 -5.23 1.37
CA THR A 115 8.93 -4.86 -0.03
C THR A 115 8.34 -3.49 -0.26
N PHE A 116 9.06 -2.62 -0.96
CA PHE A 116 8.66 -1.27 -1.37
C PHE A 116 8.87 -1.14 -2.87
N LEU A 117 7.82 -0.72 -3.56
CA LEU A 117 7.88 -0.30 -4.96
C LEU A 117 7.28 1.10 -5.03
N GLU A 118 8.01 2.02 -5.66
CA GLU A 118 7.48 3.32 -6.05
C GLU A 118 7.56 3.49 -7.56
N LEU A 119 6.41 3.85 -8.14
CA LEU A 119 6.26 4.23 -9.53
C LEU A 119 5.96 5.72 -9.59
N THR A 120 6.45 6.39 -10.62
CA THR A 120 6.22 7.81 -10.85
C THR A 120 5.74 8.08 -12.26
N ALA A 121 4.86 9.05 -12.41
CA ALA A 121 4.47 9.62 -13.71
C ALA A 121 4.49 11.16 -13.61
N PRO A 122 5.18 11.86 -14.51
CA PRO A 122 5.17 13.32 -14.51
C PRO A 122 3.77 13.85 -14.86
N LEU A 123 3.38 14.93 -14.20
CA LEU A 123 2.13 15.64 -14.42
C LEU A 123 2.41 17.10 -14.79
N GLY A 124 1.45 17.73 -15.47
CA GLY A 124 1.57 19.13 -15.87
C GLY A 124 1.83 20.10 -14.70
N GLY A 125 2.66 21.11 -14.99
CA GLY A 125 3.01 22.18 -14.06
C GLY A 125 4.07 21.80 -13.01
N GLY A 126 5.00 20.89 -13.36
CA GLY A 126 6.09 20.47 -12.47
C GLY A 126 5.61 19.59 -11.31
N ARG A 127 4.47 18.92 -11.49
CA ARG A 127 3.89 17.98 -10.54
C ARG A 127 4.26 16.55 -10.91
N GLN A 128 4.04 15.64 -9.97
CA GLN A 128 4.28 14.22 -10.18
C GLN A 128 3.17 13.42 -9.49
N MET A 129 2.72 12.36 -10.16
CA MET A 129 1.97 11.30 -9.51
C MET A 129 2.97 10.25 -9.05
N GLU A 130 2.88 9.86 -7.79
CA GLU A 130 3.66 8.78 -7.19
C GLU A 130 2.70 7.68 -6.77
N ARG A 131 3.07 6.43 -7.02
CA ARG A 131 2.30 5.25 -6.64
C ARG A 131 3.20 4.31 -5.87
N GLN A 132 2.84 4.08 -4.62
CA GLN A 132 3.59 3.22 -3.70
C GLN A 132 2.83 1.93 -3.43
N VAL A 133 3.57 0.82 -3.52
CA VAL A 133 3.15 -0.50 -3.05
C VAL A 133 4.11 -0.93 -1.97
N ILE A 134 3.58 -1.11 -0.75
CA ILE A 134 4.35 -1.60 0.38
C ILE A 134 3.71 -2.90 0.86
N VAL A 135 4.51 -3.96 0.97
CA VAL A 135 4.05 -5.25 1.51
C VAL A 135 4.81 -5.54 2.80
N LEU A 136 4.06 -5.92 3.84
CA LEU A 136 4.59 -6.37 5.13
C LEU A 136 4.33 -7.89 5.25
N PRO A 137 5.27 -8.74 4.81
CA PRO A 137 5.10 -10.18 4.75
C PRO A 137 4.61 -10.84 6.05
N ARG A 138 5.23 -10.48 7.17
CA ARG A 138 4.90 -11.09 8.48
C ARG A 138 3.49 -10.77 8.93
N ASP A 139 3.02 -9.57 8.59
CA ASP A 139 1.72 -9.10 9.04
C ASP A 139 0.63 -9.35 7.99
N ARG A 140 0.94 -9.78 6.76
CA ARG A 140 -0.03 -9.90 5.65
C ARG A 140 -0.79 -8.59 5.39
N ILE A 141 -0.05 -7.49 5.43
CA ILE A 141 -0.55 -6.16 5.11
C ILE A 141 0.01 -5.70 3.78
N VAL A 142 -0.83 -5.03 3.00
CA VAL A 142 -0.46 -4.28 1.81
C VAL A 142 -0.89 -2.84 2.00
N LEU A 143 0.02 -1.89 1.85
CA LEU A 143 -0.30 -0.48 1.78
C LEU A 143 -0.16 -0.04 0.32
N LEU A 144 -1.27 0.41 -0.26
CA LEU A 144 -1.33 1.02 -1.58
C LEU A 144 -1.48 2.52 -1.37
N ALA A 145 -0.66 3.35 -2.00
CA ALA A 145 -0.81 4.80 -1.87
C ALA A 145 -0.55 5.49 -3.20
N ASP A 146 -1.37 6.48 -3.50
CA ASP A 146 -1.08 7.45 -4.55
C ASP A 146 -0.73 8.80 -3.89
N ALA A 147 0.20 9.55 -4.47
CA ALA A 147 0.59 10.88 -4.02
C ALA A 147 0.66 11.86 -5.18
N VAL A 148 0.13 13.05 -4.99
CA VAL A 148 0.37 14.18 -5.91
C VAL A 148 1.41 15.08 -5.26
N THR A 149 2.62 15.07 -5.81
CA THR A 149 3.74 15.88 -5.34
C THR A 149 4.07 16.99 -6.34
N SER A 150 4.85 17.96 -5.88
CA SER A 150 5.28 19.11 -6.68
C SER A 150 6.67 19.53 -6.26
N SER A 151 7.53 19.77 -7.25
CA SER A 151 8.87 20.35 -7.08
C SER A 151 8.89 21.86 -7.36
N GLY A 152 7.78 22.44 -7.86
CA GLY A 152 7.67 23.85 -8.23
C GLY A 152 7.41 24.82 -7.07
N ALA A 153 7.71 26.11 -7.29
CA ALA A 153 7.52 27.17 -6.30
C ALA A 153 6.04 27.53 -6.04
N ALA A 154 5.16 27.34 -7.03
CA ALA A 154 3.74 27.61 -6.89
C ALA A 154 2.99 26.31 -6.54
N MET A 155 2.57 26.22 -5.29
CA MET A 155 1.80 25.09 -4.78
C MET A 155 0.31 25.30 -5.08
N PRO A 156 -0.41 24.27 -5.57
CA PRO A 156 -1.86 24.38 -5.75
C PRO A 156 -2.55 24.67 -4.43
N THR A 157 -3.57 25.52 -4.43
CA THR A 157 -4.34 25.81 -3.21
C THR A 157 -5.28 24.66 -2.91
N GLU A 158 -5.85 24.07 -3.96
CA GLU A 158 -6.73 22.91 -3.87
C GLU A 158 -6.18 21.74 -4.69
N LEU A 159 -6.10 20.58 -4.05
CA LEU A 159 -5.91 19.29 -4.69
C LEU A 159 -7.09 18.39 -4.34
N ARG A 160 -7.62 17.72 -5.36
CA ARG A 160 -8.60 16.64 -5.19
C ARG A 160 -8.03 15.39 -5.82
N TYR A 161 -8.23 14.26 -5.17
CA TYR A 161 -7.81 12.95 -5.63
C TYR A 161 -8.98 11.97 -5.52
N ARG A 162 -9.09 11.07 -6.50
CA ARG A 162 -9.99 9.93 -6.50
C ARG A 162 -9.26 8.73 -7.08
N GLY A 163 -9.20 7.63 -6.33
CA GLY A 163 -8.65 6.35 -6.78
C GLY A 163 -9.66 5.22 -6.68
N LEU A 164 -9.52 4.21 -7.54
CA LEU A 164 -10.30 2.97 -7.52
C LEU A 164 -9.36 1.77 -7.46
N VAL A 165 -9.50 0.96 -6.41
CA VAL A 165 -8.92 -0.39 -6.34
C VAL A 165 -10.00 -1.40 -6.76
N PRO A 166 -9.83 -2.11 -7.89
CA PRO A 166 -10.90 -2.92 -8.46
C PRO A 166 -11.03 -4.26 -7.73
N LEU A 167 -12.17 -4.50 -7.08
CA LEU A 167 -12.43 -5.77 -6.40
C LEU A 167 -12.88 -6.83 -7.40
N ALA A 168 -12.51 -8.09 -7.14
CA ALA A 168 -13.01 -9.22 -7.90
C ALA A 168 -14.55 -9.28 -7.83
N PRO A 169 -15.27 -9.60 -8.93
CA PRO A 169 -16.74 -9.53 -8.97
C PRO A 169 -17.47 -10.43 -7.97
N SER A 170 -16.79 -11.45 -7.42
CA SER A 170 -17.33 -12.38 -6.45
C SER A 170 -17.27 -11.88 -5.00
N LEU A 171 -16.80 -10.65 -4.77
CA LEU A 171 -16.62 -10.07 -3.45
C LEU A 171 -17.66 -9.00 -3.17
N ASP A 172 -18.15 -9.03 -1.94
CA ASP A 172 -18.95 -7.98 -1.34
C ASP A 172 -18.05 -7.06 -0.53
N ALA A 173 -18.36 -5.76 -0.55
CA ALA A 173 -17.67 -4.74 0.21
C ALA A 173 -18.67 -3.99 1.09
N GLU A 174 -18.48 -4.10 2.39
CA GLU A 174 -19.37 -3.56 3.42
C GLU A 174 -18.65 -2.45 4.20
N PRO A 175 -19.00 -1.18 3.98
CA PRO A 175 -18.51 -0.08 4.79
C PRO A 175 -19.03 -0.18 6.22
N ALA A 176 -18.22 0.23 7.20
CA ALA A 176 -18.71 0.42 8.56
C ALA A 176 -19.67 1.61 8.66
N ASP A 177 -20.62 1.53 9.59
CA ASP A 177 -21.67 2.54 9.79
C ASP A 177 -21.11 3.87 10.30
N ASP A 178 -20.29 3.83 11.35
CA ASP A 178 -19.80 5.04 12.04
C ASP A 178 -18.36 5.43 11.63
N THR A 179 -17.57 4.43 11.26
CA THR A 179 -16.15 4.55 10.94
C THR A 179 -15.90 4.33 9.44
N ARG A 180 -14.68 4.62 8.96
CA ARG A 180 -14.37 4.61 7.51
C ARG A 180 -13.72 3.33 6.99
N GLU A 181 -13.59 2.28 7.78
CA GLU A 181 -13.12 1.00 7.26
C GLU A 181 -14.16 0.37 6.34
N VAL A 182 -13.68 -0.43 5.40
CA VAL A 182 -14.51 -1.29 4.56
C VAL A 182 -14.05 -2.72 4.74
N ARG A 183 -14.97 -3.61 5.08
CA ARG A 183 -14.73 -5.05 5.12
C ARG A 183 -15.07 -5.63 3.77
N VAL A 184 -14.21 -6.51 3.26
CA VAL A 184 -14.43 -7.19 1.99
C VAL A 184 -14.49 -8.68 2.26
N SER A 185 -15.55 -9.30 1.77
CA SER A 185 -15.89 -10.69 2.06
C SER A 185 -16.47 -11.40 0.85
N ASP A 186 -16.49 -12.72 0.92
CA ASP A 186 -17.39 -13.57 0.15
C ASP A 186 -18.19 -14.40 1.17
N THR A 187 -18.10 -15.73 1.13
CA THR A 187 -18.54 -16.63 2.21
C THR A 187 -17.77 -16.43 3.53
N ALA A 188 -16.62 -15.74 3.51
CA ALA A 188 -15.89 -15.34 4.69
C ALA A 188 -15.17 -14.01 4.47
N THR A 189 -14.80 -13.33 5.56
CA THR A 189 -14.00 -12.11 5.52
C THR A 189 -12.64 -12.35 4.89
N ARG A 190 -12.26 -11.52 3.92
CA ARG A 190 -11.01 -11.64 3.14
C ARG A 190 -10.01 -10.56 3.42
N LEU A 191 -10.46 -9.32 3.55
CA LEU A 191 -9.61 -8.21 3.94
C LEU A 191 -10.42 -7.09 4.60
N MET A 192 -9.70 -6.19 5.24
CA MET A 192 -10.22 -4.92 5.72
C MET A 192 -9.38 -3.77 5.16
N ALA A 193 -10.04 -2.74 4.66
CA ALA A 193 -9.42 -1.58 4.04
C ALA A 193 -9.57 -0.33 4.92
N LEU A 194 -8.48 0.39 5.19
CA LEU A 194 -8.44 1.62 6.00
C LEU A 194 -7.86 2.79 5.19
N PRO A 195 -8.56 3.93 5.09
CA PRO A 195 -8.03 5.12 4.42
C PRO A 195 -7.21 5.95 5.43
N LEU A 196 -5.90 5.71 5.54
CA LEU A 196 -5.11 6.29 6.66
C LEU A 196 -5.05 7.82 6.63
N GLY A 197 -5.14 8.41 5.44
CA GLY A 197 -5.20 9.86 5.24
C GLY A 197 -6.55 10.49 5.61
N LEU A 198 -7.54 9.69 6.02
CA LEU A 198 -8.83 10.16 6.52
C LEU A 198 -8.97 9.81 8.01
N PRO A 199 -9.68 10.65 8.79
CA PRO A 199 -9.96 10.34 10.19
C PRO A 199 -10.83 9.10 10.32
N GLU A 200 -10.69 8.39 11.44
CA GLU A 200 -11.43 7.16 11.76
C GLU A 200 -12.94 7.30 11.59
N TRP A 201 -13.51 8.36 12.14
CA TRP A 201 -14.95 8.62 12.17
C TRP A 201 -15.42 9.33 10.91
N ARG A 202 -16.55 8.89 10.36
CA ARG A 202 -17.11 9.42 9.10
C ARG A 202 -17.55 10.89 9.21
N THR A 203 -17.83 11.37 10.41
CA THR A 203 -18.32 12.72 10.70
C THR A 203 -17.27 13.81 10.57
N ALA A 204 -15.99 13.45 10.37
CA ALA A 204 -14.88 14.40 10.26
C ALA A 204 -14.12 14.26 8.93
N GLY A 205 -13.47 15.34 8.50
CA GLY A 205 -12.51 15.36 7.40
C GLY A 205 -13.12 15.48 5.99
N ALA A 206 -12.27 15.85 5.02
CA ALA A 206 -12.64 16.02 3.62
C ALA A 206 -12.22 14.78 2.80
N GLY A 207 -13.16 13.87 2.57
CA GLY A 207 -12.97 12.69 1.75
C GLY A 207 -13.82 11.49 2.17
N ARG A 208 -13.64 10.37 1.48
CA ARG A 208 -14.40 9.14 1.70
C ARG A 208 -13.68 7.91 1.17
N LEU A 209 -13.91 6.78 1.83
CA LEU A 209 -13.69 5.44 1.27
C LEU A 209 -15.07 4.82 1.09
N GLU A 210 -15.39 4.46 -0.13
CA GLU A 210 -16.70 3.91 -0.51
C GLU A 210 -16.53 2.55 -1.18
N ALA A 211 -17.47 1.64 -0.89
CA ALA A 211 -17.71 0.48 -1.73
C ALA A 211 -18.60 0.92 -2.90
N ALA A 212 -18.09 0.86 -4.12
CA ALA A 212 -18.86 1.14 -5.33
C ALA A 212 -18.89 -0.11 -6.23
N SER A 213 -19.81 -0.15 -7.20
CA SER A 213 -19.87 -1.23 -8.19
C SER A 213 -18.53 -1.35 -8.91
N GLY A 214 -17.78 -2.41 -8.60
CA GLY A 214 -16.47 -2.69 -9.18
C GLY A 214 -15.26 -2.40 -8.29
N GLY A 215 -15.41 -1.87 -7.08
CA GLY A 215 -14.26 -1.80 -6.15
C GLY A 215 -14.36 -0.79 -5.01
N LEU A 216 -13.19 -0.52 -4.41
CA LEU A 216 -13.01 0.46 -3.34
C LEU A 216 -12.62 1.82 -3.94
N VAL A 217 -13.42 2.85 -3.68
CA VAL A 217 -13.16 4.22 -4.15
C VAL A 217 -12.68 5.08 -2.99
N LEU A 218 -11.42 5.53 -3.05
CA LEU A 218 -10.85 6.48 -2.11
C LEU A 218 -10.88 7.88 -2.74
N SER A 219 -11.57 8.83 -2.11
CA SER A 219 -11.51 10.25 -2.49
C SER A 219 -10.98 11.10 -1.34
N GLN A 220 -10.07 12.02 -1.64
CA GLN A 220 -9.46 12.92 -0.66
C GLN A 220 -9.24 14.32 -1.23
N GLN A 221 -9.15 15.29 -0.33
CA GLN A 221 -8.85 16.67 -0.67
C GLN A 221 -7.71 17.19 0.21
N GLY A 222 -6.94 18.12 -0.33
CA GLY A 222 -5.82 18.75 0.34
C GLY A 222 -5.37 19.99 -0.41
N GLY A 223 -4.18 20.49 -0.08
CA GLY A 223 -3.56 21.61 -0.78
C GLY A 223 -2.06 21.40 -0.85
N GLY A 224 -1.42 21.92 -1.89
CA GLY A 224 0.00 21.80 -2.13
C GLY A 224 0.47 20.43 -2.59
N ARG A 225 0.46 19.45 -1.68
CA ARG A 225 0.76 18.04 -1.94
C ARG A 225 -0.26 17.17 -1.20
N LEU A 226 -0.51 15.99 -1.72
CA LEU A 226 -1.50 15.08 -1.17
C LEU A 226 -0.95 13.65 -1.16
N TYR A 227 -1.21 12.92 -0.07
CA TYR A 227 -0.88 11.50 0.07
C TYR A 227 -2.14 10.73 0.41
N ALA A 228 -2.44 9.71 -0.39
CA ALA A 228 -3.68 8.92 -0.32
C ALA A 228 -3.44 7.43 -0.03
N PRO A 229 -3.06 7.09 1.21
CA PRO A 229 -2.78 5.72 1.63
C PRO A 229 -4.04 4.90 1.91
N LEU A 230 -4.14 3.74 1.28
CA LEU A 230 -5.11 2.68 1.52
C LEU A 230 -4.39 1.46 2.10
N TRP A 231 -4.63 1.22 3.39
CA TRP A 231 -4.11 0.07 4.13
C TRP A 231 -5.05 -1.12 3.96
N LEU A 232 -4.53 -2.24 3.45
CA LEU A 232 -5.24 -3.49 3.27
C LEU A 232 -4.69 -4.55 4.23
N ASP A 233 -5.52 -4.99 5.16
CA ASP A 233 -5.21 -6.05 6.11
C ASP A 233 -5.85 -7.38 5.66
N PHE A 234 -5.03 -8.38 5.32
CA PHE A 234 -5.48 -9.70 4.87
C PHE A 234 -5.47 -10.76 5.99
N ASP A 235 -5.28 -10.35 7.24
CA ASP A 235 -5.37 -11.26 8.39
C ASP A 235 -6.78 -11.27 8.96
N ALA A 236 -7.57 -12.28 8.57
CA ALA A 236 -8.91 -12.50 9.10
C ALA A 236 -8.98 -12.58 10.64
N GLY A 237 -7.88 -12.96 11.33
CA GLY A 237 -7.85 -13.01 12.79
C GLY A 237 -7.89 -11.63 13.47
N ARG A 238 -7.55 -10.56 12.75
CA ARG A 238 -7.65 -9.18 13.24
C ARG A 238 -9.00 -8.53 12.93
N ILE A 239 -9.71 -9.03 11.92
CA ILE A 239 -10.93 -8.39 11.45
C ILE A 239 -12.08 -8.71 12.41
N GLY A 240 -12.78 -7.67 12.85
CA GLY A 240 -13.82 -7.75 13.89
C GLY A 240 -13.30 -7.53 15.31
N GLY A 241 -11.99 -7.46 15.51
CA GLY A 241 -11.39 -7.03 16.78
C GLY A 241 -11.34 -5.50 16.93
N PRO A 242 -10.90 -4.99 18.10
CA PRO A 242 -10.71 -3.56 18.32
C PRO A 242 -9.77 -2.94 17.27
N LEU A 243 -10.19 -1.84 16.68
CA LEU A 243 -9.49 -1.17 15.59
C LEU A 243 -9.49 0.33 15.82
N THR A 244 -8.37 0.99 15.59
CA THR A 244 -8.29 2.46 15.49
C THR A 244 -7.13 2.87 14.60
N TRP A 245 -7.29 3.97 13.86
CA TRP A 245 -6.17 4.63 13.20
C TRP A 245 -6.28 6.13 13.36
N ARG A 246 -5.13 6.80 13.35
CA ARG A 246 -5.04 8.25 13.52
C ARG A 246 -3.94 8.82 12.66
N GLN A 247 -4.23 9.94 12.00
CA GLN A 247 -3.17 10.83 11.54
C GLN A 247 -2.51 11.47 12.76
N LEU A 248 -1.18 11.45 12.76
CA LEU A 248 -0.34 11.95 13.83
C LEU A 248 0.16 13.35 13.50
N THR A 249 0.43 14.12 14.55
CA THR A 249 1.20 15.36 14.44
C THR A 249 2.63 15.03 14.07
N VAL A 250 3.10 15.56 12.94
CA VAL A 250 4.51 15.58 12.57
C VAL A 250 5.06 16.95 12.90
N ALA A 251 6.25 17.02 13.50
CA ALA A 251 6.90 18.26 13.84
C ALA A 251 8.35 18.32 13.35
N ASP A 252 8.80 19.53 13.02
CA ASP A 252 10.18 19.88 12.68
C ASP A 252 10.52 21.18 13.43
N THR A 253 11.69 21.24 14.06
CA THR A 253 12.20 22.46 14.70
C THR A 253 11.18 23.14 15.64
N ARG A 254 10.45 22.33 16.42
CA ARG A 254 9.39 22.75 17.37
C ARG A 254 8.12 23.33 16.71
N LEU A 255 7.94 23.19 15.40
CA LEU A 255 6.74 23.59 14.68
C LEU A 255 5.99 22.36 14.20
N ILE A 256 4.66 22.41 14.31
CA ILE A 256 3.78 21.41 13.71
C ILE A 256 3.80 21.61 12.19
N LEU A 257 4.09 20.54 11.46
CA LEU A 257 4.10 20.57 10.01
C LEU A 257 2.69 20.39 9.44
N PRO A 258 2.36 21.12 8.36
CA PRO A 258 1.14 20.86 7.62
C PRO A 258 1.24 19.55 6.82
N PRO A 259 0.11 18.89 6.50
CA PRO A 259 0.10 17.61 5.79
C PRO A 259 0.79 17.61 4.42
N HIS A 260 0.94 18.76 3.75
CA HIS A 260 1.61 18.85 2.45
C HIS A 260 3.15 18.82 2.52
N GLN A 261 3.71 18.87 3.73
CA GLN A 261 5.14 18.70 3.98
C GLN A 261 5.46 17.30 4.49
N ALA A 262 4.67 16.80 5.43
CA ALA A 262 4.81 15.45 5.96
C ALA A 262 3.51 14.93 6.54
N VAL A 263 3.36 13.61 6.51
CA VAL A 263 2.26 12.91 7.16
C VAL A 263 2.79 11.73 7.97
N GLY A 264 2.08 11.44 9.05
CA GLY A 264 2.33 10.29 9.90
C GLY A 264 1.02 9.64 10.29
N TYR A 265 0.99 8.33 10.40
CA TYR A 265 -0.20 7.56 10.73
C TYR A 265 0.14 6.50 11.77
N ARG A 266 -0.76 6.29 12.72
CA ARG A 266 -0.78 5.11 13.59
C ARG A 266 -1.95 4.23 13.21
N VAL A 267 -1.70 2.94 13.02
CA VAL A 267 -2.74 1.92 12.86
C VAL A 267 -2.66 0.98 14.05
N GLN A 268 -3.79 0.63 14.65
CA GLN A 268 -3.87 -0.33 15.74
C GLN A 268 -4.99 -1.33 15.47
N ALA A 269 -4.68 -2.61 15.54
CA ALA A 269 -5.62 -3.71 15.47
C ALA A 269 -5.36 -4.68 16.63
N GLY A 270 -6.26 -4.71 17.61
CA GLY A 270 -6.05 -5.36 18.89
C GLY A 270 -4.82 -4.80 19.63
N LEU A 271 -3.87 -5.68 19.93
CA LEU A 271 -2.60 -5.32 20.58
C LEU A 271 -1.50 -4.94 19.57
N GLU A 272 -1.76 -5.15 18.29
CA GLU A 272 -0.81 -4.91 17.23
C GLU A 272 -0.89 -3.46 16.75
N GLN A 273 0.27 -2.80 16.61
CA GLN A 273 0.35 -1.41 16.22
C GLN A 273 1.44 -1.16 15.17
N TRP A 274 1.16 -0.25 14.26
CA TRP A 274 2.07 0.17 13.21
C TRP A 274 2.15 1.70 13.16
N LEU A 275 3.35 2.18 12.80
CA LEU A 275 3.61 3.56 12.46
C LEU A 275 3.95 3.63 10.97
N VAL A 276 3.32 4.56 10.26
CA VAL A 276 3.65 4.92 8.87
C VAL A 276 4.03 6.39 8.86
N TYR A 277 5.08 6.75 8.13
CA TYR A 277 5.52 8.13 7.92
C TYR A 277 5.91 8.33 6.46
N ARG A 278 5.55 9.49 5.90
CA ARG A 278 5.92 9.94 4.56
C ARG A 278 6.29 11.41 4.59
N SER A 279 7.48 11.72 4.10
CA SER A 279 7.87 13.06 3.68
C SER A 279 7.22 13.36 2.33
N LEU A 280 6.67 14.56 2.16
CA LEU A 280 6.10 15.02 0.88
C LEU A 280 6.89 16.19 0.29
N ASP A 281 7.71 16.85 1.10
CA ASP A 281 8.74 17.77 0.66
C ASP A 281 10.14 17.17 0.93
N THR A 282 11.16 18.03 0.88
CA THR A 282 12.54 17.66 1.19
C THR A 282 12.65 16.97 2.56
N PRO A 283 13.17 15.73 2.62
CA PRO A 283 13.43 15.04 3.88
C PRO A 283 14.30 15.85 4.83
N ARG A 284 13.88 15.89 6.09
CA ARG A 284 14.52 16.63 7.20
C ARG A 284 14.34 15.87 8.49
N ASN A 285 15.10 16.26 9.51
CA ASN A 285 14.94 15.74 10.86
C ASN A 285 13.57 16.13 11.42
N ARG A 286 12.66 15.16 11.50
CA ARG A 286 11.28 15.29 11.95
C ARG A 286 11.00 14.38 13.12
N THR A 287 9.91 14.64 13.82
CA THR A 287 9.44 13.77 14.89
C THR A 287 7.93 13.54 14.80
N LEU A 288 7.52 12.32 15.13
CA LEU A 288 6.13 11.93 15.30
C LEU A 288 6.04 10.83 16.35
N LEU A 289 5.08 10.94 17.28
CA LEU A 289 4.88 9.94 18.35
C LEU A 289 6.19 9.58 19.12
N GLY A 290 7.07 10.56 19.34
CA GLY A 290 8.36 10.35 20.00
C GLY A 290 9.42 9.61 19.15
N CYS A 291 9.12 9.27 17.91
CA CYS A 291 10.05 8.70 16.94
C CYS A 291 10.68 9.81 16.09
N ASN A 292 12.01 9.92 16.12
CA ASN A 292 12.75 10.84 15.24
C ASN A 292 13.02 10.18 13.89
N VAL A 293 12.73 10.88 12.79
CA VAL A 293 12.87 10.37 11.42
C VAL A 293 13.64 11.38 10.57
N SER A 294 14.40 10.90 9.60
CA SER A 294 15.18 11.73 8.67
C SER A 294 15.16 11.18 7.25
N CYS A 295 14.11 10.41 6.93
CA CYS A 295 13.96 9.62 5.73
C CYS A 295 12.78 10.12 4.88
N GLU A 296 12.62 9.61 3.66
CA GLU A 296 11.45 9.85 2.81
C GLU A 296 10.23 9.04 3.26
N PHE A 297 10.43 7.79 3.64
CA PHE A 297 9.35 6.90 4.05
C PHE A 297 9.80 5.97 5.18
N LEU A 298 8.89 5.69 6.11
CA LEU A 298 9.09 4.71 7.18
C LEU A 298 7.80 3.95 7.43
N VAL A 299 7.89 2.62 7.53
CA VAL A 299 6.87 1.81 8.18
C VAL A 299 7.50 0.88 9.20
N GLY A 300 6.88 0.78 10.37
CA GLY A 300 7.41 0.01 11.49
C GLY A 300 6.34 -0.46 12.46
N ARG A 301 6.70 -1.43 13.30
CA ARG A 301 5.85 -1.92 14.40
C ARG A 301 6.09 -1.09 15.66
N VAL A 302 5.04 -0.67 16.34
CA VAL A 302 5.17 -0.09 17.69
C VAL A 302 5.23 -1.26 18.68
N LYS A 303 6.37 -1.42 19.38
CA LYS A 303 6.56 -2.46 20.39
C LYS A 303 5.80 -2.11 21.67
N ASN A 304 5.63 -3.09 22.57
CA ASN A 304 5.06 -2.87 23.90
C ASN A 304 5.85 -1.86 24.75
N SER A 305 7.15 -1.64 24.44
CA SER A 305 7.98 -0.60 25.06
C SER A 305 7.68 0.82 24.56
N GLY A 306 6.83 0.97 23.54
CA GLY A 306 6.61 2.22 22.82
C GLY A 306 7.64 2.51 21.73
N GLU A 307 8.73 1.73 21.64
CA GLU A 307 9.74 1.87 20.59
C GLU A 307 9.20 1.44 19.22
N VAL A 308 9.53 2.19 18.17
CA VAL A 308 9.21 1.82 16.79
C VAL A 308 10.29 0.90 16.22
N ALA A 309 9.96 -0.38 16.07
CA ALA A 309 10.77 -1.31 15.30
C ALA A 309 10.63 -0.99 13.80
N ARG A 310 11.65 -0.36 13.22
CA ARG A 310 11.68 0.03 11.81
C ARG A 310 11.71 -1.20 10.92
N THR A 311 10.63 -1.43 10.19
CA THR A 311 10.49 -2.58 9.30
C THR A 311 11.08 -2.25 7.93
N LEU A 312 10.80 -1.06 7.43
CA LEU A 312 11.27 -0.51 6.16
C LEU A 312 11.52 0.99 6.31
N GLU A 313 12.63 1.47 5.80
CA GLU A 313 12.99 2.89 5.76
C GLU A 313 13.61 3.22 4.40
N ILE A 314 13.06 4.21 3.70
CA ILE A 314 13.53 4.69 2.39
C ILE A 314 14.11 6.08 2.61
N GLN A 315 15.36 6.30 2.18
CA GLN A 315 16.09 7.55 2.40
C GLN A 315 15.70 8.64 1.43
#